data_AF-A0A8J2U9W6-F1
#
_entry.id   AF-A0A8J2U9W6-F1
#
_cell.length_a   1.000
_cell.length_b   1.000
_cell.length_c   1.000
_cell.angle_alpha   90.00
_cell.angle_beta   90.00
_cell.angle_gamma   90.00
#
_symmetry.space_group_name_H-M   'P 1'
#
loop_
_entity.id
_entity.type
_entity.pdbx_description
1 polymer ?
#
loop_
_entity_poly.entity_id
_entity_poly.type
_entity_poly.pdbx_seq_one_letter_code
_entity_poly.pdbx_strand_id
1 'polypeptide(L)'
;MLDWTYSFTNALYFATETVAAPTTTREIDKYFCVYFIDEKALIKGALDDVIVQSLASGRAKFKEGLLKEMAAKFTKEQIDSYWPDSRIDWFFLKTQGPGLITHLTKISNLIDADLLFFSDFKEDSQLKYSLNNSMNIVNQKGAFTWNANPTLPLEHVANEIVKVSDPSMNYHFCNCININKNLAPYVREKLESLGVTKDYIYPDPQKIARDAFAATEAQLIR
;
A
#
# COMPACT_ATOMS: atom_id res chain seq x y z
N MET A 1 -5.07 -10.29 8.73
CA MET A 1 -4.45 -9.58 7.59
C MET A 1 -5.19 -10.02 6.34
N LEU A 2 -5.56 -9.09 5.46
CA LEU A 2 -6.13 -9.39 4.14
C LEU A 2 -5.23 -8.82 3.04
N ASP A 3 -5.09 -9.59 1.98
CA ASP A 3 -4.23 -9.30 0.84
C ASP A 3 -5.05 -8.69 -0.30
N TRP A 4 -4.52 -7.62 -0.89
CA TRP A 4 -5.13 -6.85 -1.97
C TRP A 4 -4.14 -6.66 -3.11
N THR A 5 -4.65 -6.26 -4.28
CA THR A 5 -3.82 -5.93 -5.43
C THR A 5 -4.33 -4.67 -6.13
N TYR A 6 -3.42 -3.82 -6.59
CA TYR A 6 -3.75 -2.71 -7.50
C TYR A 6 -3.98 -3.17 -8.95
N SER A 7 -3.78 -4.45 -9.25
CA SER A 7 -3.88 -5.00 -10.60
C SER A 7 -5.15 -5.81 -10.79
N PHE A 8 -6.07 -5.32 -11.62
CA PHE A 8 -7.27 -6.08 -11.96
C PHE A 8 -6.93 -7.41 -12.65
N THR A 9 -5.87 -7.47 -13.46
CA THR A 9 -5.44 -8.73 -14.10
C THR A 9 -4.96 -9.74 -13.07
N ASN A 10 -4.22 -9.30 -12.03
CA ASN A 10 -3.78 -10.21 -10.97
C ASN A 10 -4.97 -10.65 -10.12
N ALA A 11 -5.92 -9.76 -9.85
CA ALA A 11 -7.15 -10.12 -9.15
C ALA A 11 -7.94 -11.20 -9.92
N LEU A 12 -8.05 -11.09 -11.25
CA LEU A 12 -8.66 -12.11 -12.10
C LEU A 12 -7.87 -13.42 -12.11
N TYR A 13 -6.53 -13.36 -12.05
CA TYR A 13 -5.70 -14.56 -11.92
C TYR A 13 -6.08 -15.34 -10.66
N PHE A 14 -6.05 -14.70 -9.49
CA PHE A 14 -6.44 -15.34 -8.23
C PHE A 14 -7.89 -15.81 -8.24
N ALA A 15 -8.79 -14.98 -8.78
CA ALA A 15 -10.20 -15.29 -8.84
C ALA A 15 -10.53 -16.47 -9.77
N THR A 16 -9.64 -16.82 -10.71
CA THR A 16 -9.85 -17.94 -11.65
C THR A 16 -8.97 -19.16 -11.38
N GLU A 17 -7.97 -19.06 -10.50
CA GLU A 17 -7.02 -20.14 -10.20
C GLU A 17 -7.74 -21.43 -9.73
N THR A 18 -8.75 -21.29 -8.88
CA THR A 18 -9.47 -22.42 -8.27
C THR A 18 -10.93 -22.54 -8.72
N VAL A 19 -11.35 -21.78 -9.74
CA VAL A 19 -12.74 -21.82 -10.23
C VAL A 19 -13.06 -23.16 -10.88
N ALA A 20 -13.87 -23.94 -10.18
CA ALA A 20 -14.51 -25.14 -10.69
C ALA A 20 -15.72 -24.78 -11.57
N ALA A 21 -16.09 -25.70 -12.46
CA ALA A 21 -17.32 -25.59 -13.24
C ALA A 21 -18.54 -25.50 -12.31
N PRO A 22 -19.63 -24.81 -12.72
CA PRO A 22 -20.85 -24.76 -11.93
C PRO A 22 -21.41 -26.17 -11.72
N THR A 23 -21.57 -26.59 -10.47
CA THR A 23 -22.09 -27.93 -10.13
C THR A 23 -23.54 -27.92 -9.68
N THR A 24 -24.13 -26.74 -9.43
CA THR A 24 -25.47 -26.60 -8.86
C THR A 24 -26.37 -25.74 -9.75
N THR A 25 -27.68 -25.81 -9.49
CA THR A 25 -28.69 -24.98 -10.16
C THR A 25 -28.82 -23.57 -9.57
N ARG A 26 -28.19 -23.30 -8.42
CA ARG A 26 -28.30 -21.99 -7.75
C ARG A 26 -27.58 -20.94 -8.58
N GLU A 27 -28.24 -19.80 -8.77
CA GLU A 27 -27.69 -18.72 -9.59
C GLU A 27 -26.33 -18.22 -9.08
N ILE A 28 -26.20 -18.01 -7.77
CA ILE A 28 -24.96 -17.50 -7.16
C ILE A 28 -23.75 -18.40 -7.42
N ASP A 29 -23.96 -19.72 -7.51
CA ASP A 29 -22.89 -20.68 -7.76
C ASP A 29 -22.37 -20.63 -9.20
N LYS A 30 -23.02 -19.87 -10.09
CA LYS A 30 -22.58 -19.63 -11.47
C LYS A 30 -21.59 -18.50 -11.59
N TYR A 31 -21.31 -17.75 -10.52
CA TYR A 31 -20.44 -16.58 -10.55
C TYR A 31 -19.23 -16.73 -9.62
N PHE A 32 -18.14 -16.09 -9.99
CA PHE A 32 -17.04 -15.75 -9.08
C PHE A 32 -16.97 -14.22 -8.98
N CYS A 33 -16.43 -13.72 -7.88
CA CYS A 33 -16.46 -12.29 -7.57
C CYS A 33 -15.05 -11.72 -7.49
N VAL A 34 -14.86 -10.53 -8.04
CA VAL A 34 -13.70 -9.68 -7.72
C VAL A 34 -14.18 -8.55 -6.82
N TYR A 35 -13.67 -8.51 -5.59
CA TYR A 35 -13.95 -7.44 -4.64
C TYR A 35 -12.94 -6.31 -4.83
N PHE A 36 -13.41 -5.07 -4.68
CA PHE A 36 -12.55 -3.89 -4.73
C PHE A 36 -13.01 -2.82 -3.74
N ILE A 37 -12.06 -2.03 -3.27
CA ILE A 37 -12.26 -0.97 -2.28
C ILE A 37 -11.68 0.32 -2.88
N ASP A 38 -12.36 1.45 -2.68
CA ASP A 38 -11.75 2.76 -2.97
C ASP A 38 -10.68 3.05 -1.91
N GLU A 39 -9.45 3.25 -2.34
CA GLU A 39 -8.32 3.47 -1.44
C GLU A 39 -8.55 4.65 -0.48
N LYS A 40 -9.27 5.70 -0.92
CA LYS A 40 -9.61 6.87 -0.08
C LYS A 40 -10.36 6.46 1.19
N ALA A 41 -11.12 5.38 1.09
CA ALA A 41 -11.91 4.82 2.17
C ALA A 41 -11.06 4.04 3.19
N LEU A 42 -9.80 3.70 2.85
CA LEU A 42 -8.82 3.05 3.73
C LEU A 42 -7.78 4.04 4.29
N ILE A 43 -7.44 5.10 3.54
CA ILE A 43 -6.37 6.04 3.89
C ILE A 43 -6.76 6.98 5.05
N LYS A 44 -8.03 7.43 5.10
CA LYS A 44 -8.51 8.43 6.08
C LYS A 44 -8.44 8.00 7.57
N GLY A 45 -7.99 6.78 7.83
CA GLY A 45 -7.73 6.21 9.15
C GLY A 45 -6.37 5.54 9.30
N ALA A 46 -5.55 5.56 8.24
CA ALA A 46 -4.31 4.81 8.20
C ALA A 46 -3.18 5.56 8.89
N LEU A 47 -2.14 4.81 9.25
CA LEU A 47 -0.88 5.33 9.78
C LEU A 47 -0.25 6.43 8.91
N ASP A 48 -0.46 6.40 7.59
CA ASP A 48 0.07 7.42 6.67
C ASP A 48 -0.47 8.82 7.02
N ASP A 49 -1.79 8.95 7.27
CA ASP A 49 -2.40 10.22 7.70
C ASP A 49 -1.88 10.64 9.07
N VAL A 50 -1.73 9.70 10.02
CA VAL A 50 -1.17 9.97 11.35
C VAL A 50 0.29 10.45 11.25
N ILE A 51 1.10 9.82 10.40
CA ILE A 51 2.49 10.18 10.15
C ILE A 51 2.56 11.54 9.48
N VAL A 52 1.76 11.81 8.46
CA VAL A 52 1.71 13.10 7.75
C VAL A 52 1.33 14.22 8.71
N GLN A 53 0.31 14.03 9.56
CA GLN A 53 -0.09 15.00 10.57
C GLN A 53 0.99 15.20 11.65
N SER A 54 1.63 14.10 12.08
CA SER A 54 2.73 14.15 13.06
C SER A 54 3.96 14.86 12.51
N LEU A 55 4.32 14.61 11.25
CA LEU A 55 5.41 15.28 10.55
C LEU A 55 5.09 16.76 10.34
N ALA A 56 3.87 17.10 9.93
CA ALA A 56 3.44 18.49 9.77
C ALA A 56 3.51 19.26 11.11
N SER A 57 3.01 18.64 12.19
CA SER A 57 3.05 19.22 13.53
C SER A 57 4.47 19.36 14.07
N GLY A 58 5.30 18.33 13.88
CA GLY A 58 6.72 18.34 14.25
C GLY A 58 7.51 19.39 13.50
N ARG A 59 7.25 19.53 12.20
CA ARG A 59 7.82 20.55 11.32
C ARG A 59 7.46 21.96 11.77
N ALA A 60 6.19 22.21 12.10
CA ALA A 60 5.74 23.52 12.58
C ALA A 60 6.46 23.93 13.88
N LYS A 61 6.51 23.02 14.86
CA LYS A 61 7.23 23.24 16.14
C LYS A 61 8.73 23.44 15.93
N PHE A 62 9.32 22.65 15.04
CA PHE A 62 10.73 22.78 14.68
C PHE A 62 11.03 24.15 14.06
N LYS A 63 10.22 24.58 13.09
CA LYS A 63 10.34 25.88 12.43
C LYS A 63 10.21 27.02 13.44
N GLU A 64 9.21 26.97 14.32
CA GLU A 64 9.02 28.00 15.35
C GLU A 64 10.24 28.10 16.29
N GLY A 65 10.75 26.97 16.77
CA GLY A 65 11.95 26.92 17.61
C GLY A 65 13.18 27.48 16.90
N LEU A 66 13.42 27.06 15.66
CA LEU A 66 14.54 27.52 14.85
C LEU A 66 14.48 29.04 14.60
N LEU A 67 13.31 29.56 14.21
CA LEU A 67 13.12 30.99 13.98
C LEU A 67 13.33 31.81 15.26
N LYS A 68 12.88 31.30 16.42
CA LYS A 68 13.08 31.95 17.71
C LYS A 68 14.56 32.04 18.09
N GLU A 69 15.33 30.97 17.88
CA GLU A 69 16.77 30.97 18.14
C GLU A 69 17.53 31.88 17.19
N MET A 70 17.13 31.95 15.92
CA MET A 70 17.76 32.79 14.91
C MET A 70 17.43 34.27 15.07
N ALA A 71 16.21 34.61 15.49
CA ALA A 71 15.80 35.98 15.75
C ALA A 71 16.64 36.65 16.87
N ALA A 72 17.30 35.85 17.72
CA ALA A 72 18.24 36.36 18.70
C ALA A 72 19.60 36.82 18.10
N LYS A 73 19.90 36.46 16.84
CA LYS A 73 21.22 36.66 16.21
C LYS A 73 21.18 37.31 14.83
N PHE A 74 20.05 37.29 14.15
CA PHE A 74 19.92 37.73 12.75
C PHE A 74 18.67 38.58 12.55
N THR A 75 18.70 39.47 11.55
CA THR A 75 17.49 40.21 11.13
C THR A 75 16.55 39.30 10.35
N LYS A 76 15.28 39.70 10.25
CA LYS A 76 14.27 38.94 9.52
C LYS A 76 14.67 38.71 8.05
N GLU A 77 15.23 39.71 7.38
CA GLU A 77 15.66 39.62 5.99
C GLU A 77 16.81 38.64 5.81
N GLN A 78 17.73 38.56 6.79
CA GLN A 78 18.80 37.57 6.80
C GLN A 78 18.27 36.16 7.04
N ILE A 79 17.30 36.00 7.93
CA ILE A 79 16.64 34.71 8.21
C ILE A 79 15.92 34.22 6.96
N ASP A 80 15.10 35.06 6.33
CA ASP A 80 14.33 34.70 5.13
C ASP A 80 15.26 34.36 3.95
N SER A 81 16.43 35.01 3.85
CA SER A 81 17.45 34.71 2.83
C SER A 81 18.21 33.41 3.10
N TYR A 82 18.63 33.17 4.34
CA TYR A 82 19.45 32.00 4.70
C TYR A 82 18.63 30.74 4.96
N TRP A 83 17.36 30.88 5.34
CA TRP A 83 16.48 29.79 5.75
C TRP A 83 15.10 29.91 5.11
N PRO A 84 15.02 29.81 3.77
CA PRO A 84 13.73 29.67 3.10
C PRO A 84 13.04 28.38 3.56
N ASP A 85 11.71 28.34 3.47
CA ASP A 85 10.90 27.21 3.94
C ASP A 85 11.39 25.86 3.40
N SER A 86 11.75 25.78 2.12
CA SER A 86 12.30 24.56 1.51
C SER A 86 13.56 24.03 2.20
N ARG A 87 14.42 24.92 2.73
CA ARG A 87 15.64 24.54 3.46
C ARG A 87 15.32 24.08 4.88
N ILE A 88 14.37 24.75 5.55
CA ILE A 88 13.88 24.34 6.87
C ILE A 88 13.27 22.93 6.77
N ASP A 89 12.49 22.68 5.73
CA ASP A 89 11.84 21.39 5.49
C ASP A 89 12.86 20.28 5.27
N TRP A 90 13.82 20.53 4.39
CA TRP A 90 14.90 19.60 4.13
C TRP A 90 15.68 19.28 5.41
N PHE A 91 15.98 20.31 6.22
CA PHE A 91 16.74 20.15 7.45
C PHE A 91 15.94 19.38 8.52
N PHE A 92 14.65 19.66 8.68
CA PHE A 92 13.75 18.90 9.54
C PHE A 92 13.69 17.42 9.11
N LEU A 93 13.46 17.17 7.82
CA LEU A 93 13.37 15.81 7.28
C LEU A 93 14.69 15.04 7.39
N LYS A 94 15.84 15.71 7.35
CA LYS A 94 17.15 15.07 7.53
C LYS A 94 17.49 14.78 8.98
N THR A 95 17.10 15.64 9.91
CA THR A 95 17.53 15.54 11.31
C THR A 95 16.51 14.82 12.20
N GLN A 96 15.22 15.13 12.04
CA GLN A 96 14.13 14.62 12.88
C GLN A 96 13.30 13.55 12.16
N GLY A 97 13.22 13.63 10.82
CA GLY A 97 12.44 12.71 9.98
C GLY A 97 12.72 11.23 10.23
N PRO A 98 13.97 10.74 10.15
CA PRO A 98 14.26 9.31 10.26
C PRO A 98 13.91 8.75 11.64
N GLY A 99 14.16 9.52 12.70
CA GLY A 99 13.82 9.13 14.08
C GLY A 99 12.32 9.03 14.31
N LEU A 100 11.56 10.00 13.79
CA LEU A 100 10.09 9.99 13.89
C LEU A 100 9.48 8.84 13.08
N ILE A 101 9.91 8.65 11.83
CA ILE A 101 9.45 7.54 10.98
C ILE A 101 9.79 6.22 11.66
N THR A 102 11.04 6.03 12.11
CA THR A 102 11.46 4.79 12.79
C THR A 102 10.64 4.55 14.05
N HIS A 103 10.32 5.58 14.83
CA HIS A 103 9.48 5.44 16.01
C HIS A 103 8.07 5.01 15.63
N LEU A 104 7.42 5.69 14.69
CA LEU A 104 6.03 5.41 14.29
C LEU A 104 5.87 4.05 13.59
N THR A 105 6.91 3.55 12.93
CA THR A 105 6.88 2.24 12.24
C THR A 105 7.31 1.06 13.10
N LYS A 106 7.64 1.25 14.38
CA LYS A 106 7.87 0.13 15.29
C LYS A 106 6.61 -0.69 15.43
N ILE A 107 6.73 -2.02 15.37
CA ILE A 107 5.60 -2.96 15.51
C ILE A 107 4.74 -2.64 16.75
N SER A 108 5.37 -2.29 17.88
CA SER A 108 4.64 -1.91 19.10
C SER A 108 3.67 -0.76 18.90
N ASN A 109 4.04 0.21 18.07
CA ASN A 109 3.26 1.42 17.80
C ASN A 109 2.27 1.20 16.64
N LEU A 110 2.55 0.22 15.77
CA LEU A 110 1.63 -0.21 14.72
C LEU A 110 0.43 -0.98 15.31
N ILE A 111 0.67 -1.83 16.32
CA ILE A 111 -0.39 -2.65 16.93
C ILE A 111 -1.48 -1.80 17.59
N ASP A 112 -1.16 -0.58 18.01
CA ASP A 112 -2.12 0.35 18.63
C ASP A 112 -3.11 0.97 17.62
N ALA A 113 -2.86 0.81 16.31
CA ALA A 113 -3.80 1.26 15.28
C ALA A 113 -4.83 0.17 14.97
N ASP A 114 -6.12 0.50 15.10
CA ASP A 114 -7.23 -0.44 14.84
C ASP A 114 -7.23 -0.96 13.40
N LEU A 115 -6.86 -0.11 12.43
CA LEU A 115 -6.80 -0.45 11.02
C LEU A 115 -5.54 0.14 10.36
N LEU A 116 -4.75 -0.72 9.73
CA LEU A 116 -3.59 -0.35 8.94
C LEU A 116 -3.75 -0.76 7.48
N PHE A 117 -3.22 0.09 6.60
CA PHE A 117 -3.08 -0.16 5.18
C PHE A 117 -1.60 -0.06 4.80
N PHE A 118 -1.05 -1.14 4.22
CA PHE A 118 0.34 -1.25 3.82
C PHE A 118 0.44 -1.32 2.30
N SER A 119 1.12 -0.35 1.70
CA SER A 119 1.37 -0.30 0.27
C SER A 119 2.61 0.53 -0.01
N ASP A 120 3.51 0.00 -0.84
CA ASP A 120 4.65 0.75 -1.37
C ASP A 120 4.42 1.25 -2.81
N PHE A 121 3.24 0.95 -3.37
CA PHE A 121 2.92 1.22 -4.77
C PHE A 121 2.67 2.72 -5.03
N LYS A 122 2.37 3.50 -4.00
CA LYS A 122 2.30 4.95 -4.08
C LYS A 122 3.71 5.54 -4.08
N GLU A 123 4.08 6.17 -5.19
CA GLU A 123 5.40 6.79 -5.35
C GLU A 123 5.65 7.90 -4.31
N ASP A 124 4.62 8.69 -3.98
CA ASP A 124 4.73 9.89 -3.13
C ASP A 124 4.50 9.70 -1.63
N SER A 125 4.31 8.47 -1.14
CA SER A 125 4.19 8.27 0.31
C SER A 125 5.54 8.50 1.00
N GLN A 126 5.52 9.30 2.07
CA GLN A 126 6.69 9.50 2.95
C GLN A 126 7.03 8.22 3.74
N LEU A 127 6.13 7.25 3.72
CA LEU A 127 6.28 5.97 4.37
C LEU A 127 6.53 4.88 3.32
N LYS A 128 7.65 4.16 3.48
CA LYS A 128 7.96 2.95 2.72
C LYS A 128 8.09 1.79 3.68
N TYR A 129 7.29 0.76 3.44
CA TYR A 129 7.23 -0.46 4.23
C TYR A 129 8.22 -1.53 3.75
N SER A 130 8.96 -1.26 2.67
CA SER A 130 9.92 -2.18 2.05
C SER A 130 9.29 -3.50 1.58
N LEU A 131 8.01 -3.46 1.22
CA LEU A 131 7.26 -4.54 0.57
C LEU A 131 7.85 -4.88 -0.80
N ASN A 132 8.50 -3.90 -1.44
CA ASN A 132 9.21 -4.07 -2.69
C ASN A 132 10.41 -5.04 -2.64
N ASN A 133 10.84 -5.48 -1.44
CA ASN A 133 11.85 -6.52 -1.28
C ASN A 133 11.35 -7.93 -1.62
N SER A 134 10.04 -8.11 -1.78
CA SER A 134 9.45 -9.38 -2.21
C SER A 134 9.01 -9.31 -3.67
N MET A 135 9.65 -10.11 -4.53
CA MET A 135 9.27 -10.21 -5.94
C MET A 135 7.82 -10.64 -6.13
N ASN A 136 7.29 -11.49 -5.24
CA ASN A 136 5.89 -11.87 -5.24
C ASN A 136 5.01 -10.63 -5.06
N ILE A 137 5.28 -9.80 -4.05
CA ILE A 137 4.48 -8.60 -3.76
C ILE A 137 4.59 -7.59 -4.91
N VAL A 138 5.78 -7.40 -5.47
CA VAL A 138 6.00 -6.52 -6.63
C VAL A 138 5.20 -6.97 -7.84
N ASN A 139 5.32 -8.24 -8.25
CA ASN A 139 4.62 -8.77 -9.42
C ASN A 139 3.09 -8.81 -9.20
N GLN A 140 2.66 -9.11 -7.98
CA GLN A 140 1.26 -9.09 -7.60
C GLN A 140 0.70 -7.67 -7.48
N LYS A 141 1.53 -6.63 -7.49
CA LYS A 141 1.15 -5.25 -7.11
C LYS A 141 0.40 -5.24 -5.78
N GLY A 142 0.94 -5.98 -4.82
CA GLY A 142 0.29 -6.32 -3.57
C GLY A 142 0.18 -5.14 -2.61
N ALA A 143 -0.92 -5.12 -1.87
CA ALA A 143 -1.17 -4.25 -0.74
C ALA A 143 -1.85 -5.06 0.37
N PHE A 144 -1.76 -4.59 1.62
CA PHE A 144 -2.28 -5.33 2.77
C PHE A 144 -3.15 -4.46 3.62
N THR A 145 -4.16 -5.06 4.22
CA THR A 145 -4.91 -4.47 5.33
C THR A 145 -4.73 -5.31 6.57
N TRP A 146 -4.57 -4.63 7.71
CA TRP A 146 -4.51 -5.27 9.02
C TRP A 146 -5.57 -4.66 9.91
N ASN A 147 -6.52 -5.49 10.34
CA ASN A 147 -7.48 -5.17 11.38
C ASN A 147 -6.92 -5.70 12.71
N ALA A 148 -6.55 -4.80 13.61
CA ALA A 148 -6.07 -5.13 14.95
C ALA A 148 -7.22 -5.23 15.97
N ASN A 149 -8.43 -4.81 15.61
CA ASN A 149 -9.55 -4.79 16.55
C ASN A 149 -9.93 -6.21 16.99
N PRO A 150 -10.04 -6.48 18.30
CA PRO A 150 -10.27 -7.82 18.82
C PRO A 150 -11.70 -8.33 18.61
N THR A 151 -12.65 -7.44 18.26
CA THR A 151 -14.09 -7.75 18.30
C THR A 151 -14.85 -7.34 17.04
N LEU A 152 -14.38 -6.31 16.33
CA LEU A 152 -15.07 -5.78 15.17
C LEU A 152 -14.42 -6.31 13.88
N PRO A 153 -15.23 -6.71 12.89
CA PRO A 153 -14.71 -7.05 11.58
C PRO A 153 -14.21 -5.77 10.87
N LEU A 154 -13.35 -5.97 9.87
CA LEU A 154 -12.63 -4.90 9.19
C LEU A 154 -13.58 -3.81 8.62
N GLU A 155 -14.71 -4.24 8.08
CA GLU A 155 -15.74 -3.40 7.49
C GLU A 155 -16.33 -2.42 8.50
N HIS A 156 -16.52 -2.88 9.75
CA HIS A 156 -17.08 -2.09 10.83
C HIS A 156 -16.06 -1.08 11.35
N VAL A 157 -14.82 -1.52 11.57
CA VAL A 157 -13.72 -0.64 12.00
C VAL A 157 -13.52 0.48 10.98
N ALA A 158 -13.45 0.15 9.70
CA ALA A 158 -13.27 1.14 8.64
C ALA A 158 -14.45 2.14 8.56
N ASN A 159 -15.68 1.65 8.73
CA ASN A 159 -16.87 2.51 8.77
C ASN A 159 -16.86 3.47 9.97
N GLU A 160 -16.43 3.01 11.15
CA GLU A 160 -16.30 3.86 12.34
C GLU A 160 -15.28 4.97 12.12
N ILE A 161 -14.10 4.63 11.58
CA ILE A 161 -13.07 5.63 11.28
C ILE A 161 -13.57 6.66 10.26
N VAL A 162 -14.22 6.21 9.18
CA VAL A 162 -14.76 7.12 8.17
C VAL A 162 -15.83 8.03 8.77
N LYS A 163 -16.76 7.52 9.57
CA LYS A 163 -17.81 8.32 10.21
C LYS A 163 -17.26 9.35 11.21
N VAL A 164 -16.16 9.06 11.90
CA VAL A 164 -15.47 10.05 12.74
C VAL A 164 -14.89 11.18 11.88
N SER A 165 -14.31 10.84 10.72
CA SER A 165 -13.70 11.82 9.82
C SER A 165 -14.70 12.63 9.00
N ASP A 166 -15.81 12.01 8.58
CA ASP A 166 -16.86 12.58 7.74
C ASP A 166 -18.20 11.88 8.05
N PRO A 167 -18.98 12.42 9.02
CA PRO A 167 -20.24 11.82 9.43
C PRO A 167 -21.31 11.74 8.32
N SER A 168 -21.13 12.53 7.25
CA SER A 168 -22.08 12.61 6.13
C SER A 168 -21.78 11.60 5.01
N MET A 169 -20.61 10.96 5.05
CA MET A 169 -20.18 10.04 4.01
C MET A 169 -21.00 8.75 4.06
N ASN A 170 -21.71 8.45 2.96
CA ASN A 170 -22.34 7.14 2.77
C ASN A 170 -21.25 6.11 2.40
N TYR A 171 -20.65 5.52 3.43
CA TYR A 171 -19.53 4.59 3.30
C TYR A 171 -20.00 3.17 2.95
N HIS A 172 -19.42 2.62 1.88
CA HIS A 172 -19.50 1.21 1.55
C HIS A 172 -18.09 0.63 1.54
N PHE A 173 -17.84 -0.38 2.38
CA PHE A 173 -16.50 -0.93 2.57
C PHE A 173 -15.92 -1.49 1.26
N CYS A 174 -16.66 -2.36 0.59
CA CYS A 174 -16.23 -2.97 -0.66
C CYS A 174 -17.36 -3.02 -1.68
N ASN A 175 -16.98 -2.95 -2.94
CA ASN A 175 -17.82 -3.27 -4.08
C ASN A 175 -17.39 -4.62 -4.65
N CYS A 176 -18.25 -5.22 -5.48
CA CYS A 176 -17.93 -6.49 -6.15
C CYS A 176 -18.34 -6.46 -7.62
N ILE A 177 -17.56 -7.18 -8.43
CA ILE A 177 -17.90 -7.49 -9.82
C ILE A 177 -18.15 -9.00 -9.89
N ASN A 178 -19.39 -9.37 -10.23
CA ASN A 178 -19.77 -10.76 -10.44
C ASN A 178 -19.48 -11.17 -11.88
N ILE A 179 -18.67 -12.22 -12.06
CA ILE A 179 -18.24 -12.72 -13.36
C ILE A 179 -18.72 -14.16 -13.50
N ASN A 180 -19.37 -14.46 -14.62
CA ASN A 180 -19.87 -15.81 -14.87
C ASN A 180 -18.71 -16.80 -15.00
N LYS A 181 -18.77 -17.93 -14.29
CA LYS A 181 -17.72 -18.98 -14.28
C LYS A 181 -17.46 -19.56 -15.67
N ASN A 182 -18.40 -19.50 -16.61
CA ASN A 182 -18.19 -19.92 -17.99
C ASN A 182 -17.16 -19.05 -18.73
N LEU A 183 -16.89 -17.84 -18.24
CA LEU A 183 -15.83 -16.98 -18.77
C LEU A 183 -14.45 -17.34 -18.22
N ALA A 184 -14.34 -18.18 -17.19
CA ALA A 184 -13.04 -18.49 -16.58
C ALA A 184 -12.01 -19.06 -17.57
N PRO A 185 -12.35 -19.97 -18.52
CA PRO A 185 -11.38 -20.42 -19.53
C PRO A 185 -10.84 -19.27 -20.39
N TYR A 186 -11.72 -18.39 -20.88
CA TYR A 186 -11.35 -17.23 -21.68
C TYR A 186 -10.46 -16.25 -20.88
N VAL A 187 -10.81 -16.00 -19.61
CA VAL A 187 -10.01 -15.15 -18.72
C VAL A 187 -8.60 -15.72 -18.54
N ARG A 188 -8.46 -17.02 -18.29
CA ARG A 188 -7.14 -17.67 -18.13
C ARG A 188 -6.30 -17.55 -19.39
N GLU A 189 -6.86 -17.86 -20.55
CA GLU A 189 -6.16 -17.70 -21.85
C GLU A 189 -5.71 -16.26 -22.07
N LYS A 190 -6.59 -15.30 -21.75
CA LYS A 190 -6.27 -13.88 -21.90
C LYS A 190 -5.13 -13.46 -20.95
N LEU A 191 -5.14 -13.94 -19.71
CA LEU A 191 -4.09 -13.67 -18.72
C LEU A 191 -2.74 -14.23 -19.18
N GLU A 192 -2.71 -15.45 -19.70
CA GLU A 192 -1.50 -16.05 -20.28
C GLU A 192 -0.97 -15.23 -21.45
N SER A 193 -1.84 -14.74 -22.36
CA SER A 193 -1.45 -13.86 -23.47
C SER A 193 -0.86 -12.52 -23.01
N LEU A 194 -1.18 -12.08 -21.78
CA LEU A 194 -0.66 -10.88 -21.15
C LEU A 194 0.59 -11.15 -20.29
N GLY A 195 1.07 -12.39 -20.25
CA GLY A 195 2.22 -12.80 -19.44
C GLY A 195 1.91 -12.97 -17.95
N VAL A 196 0.65 -12.93 -17.54
CA VAL A 196 0.23 -13.15 -16.16
C VAL A 196 0.12 -14.66 -15.91
N THR A 197 1.27 -15.27 -15.65
CA THR A 197 1.43 -16.71 -15.42
C THR A 197 1.68 -17.01 -13.94
N LYS A 198 1.64 -18.30 -13.57
CA LYS A 198 2.02 -18.75 -12.23
C LYS A 198 3.44 -18.32 -11.86
N ASP A 199 4.40 -18.48 -12.77
CA ASP A 199 5.80 -18.10 -12.56
C ASP A 199 5.98 -16.58 -12.45
N TYR A 200 5.09 -15.80 -13.08
CA TYR A 200 5.05 -14.36 -12.89
C TYR A 200 4.48 -13.97 -11.53
N ILE A 201 3.36 -14.57 -11.11
CA ILE A 201 2.68 -14.25 -9.84
C ILE A 201 3.47 -14.76 -8.61
N TYR A 202 4.12 -15.91 -8.76
CA TYR A 202 4.90 -16.58 -7.72
C TYR A 202 6.30 -16.93 -8.26
N PRO A 203 7.17 -15.92 -8.50
CA PRO A 203 8.52 -16.15 -8.98
C PRO A 203 9.33 -17.03 -8.02
N ASP A 204 10.07 -17.99 -8.58
CA ASP A 204 11.06 -18.77 -7.86
C ASP A 204 12.45 -18.11 -8.02
N PRO A 205 13.01 -17.49 -6.96
CA PRO A 205 14.32 -16.84 -7.03
C PRO A 205 15.45 -17.79 -7.41
N GLN A 206 15.37 -19.06 -7.02
CA GLN A 206 16.40 -20.04 -7.35
C GLN A 206 16.37 -20.39 -8.83
N LYS A 207 15.17 -20.57 -9.38
CA LYS A 207 15.00 -20.78 -10.83
C LYS A 207 15.52 -19.58 -11.60
N ILE A 208 15.17 -18.37 -11.19
CA ILE A 208 15.64 -17.13 -11.85
C ILE A 208 17.17 -17.04 -11.82
N ALA A 209 17.79 -17.31 -10.66
CA ALA A 209 19.25 -17.27 -10.53
C ALA A 209 19.95 -18.30 -11.43
N ARG A 210 19.43 -19.54 -11.49
CA ARG A 210 19.97 -20.60 -12.38
C ARG A 210 19.83 -20.22 -13.85
N ASP A 211 18.64 -19.77 -14.25
CA ASP A 211 18.35 -19.39 -15.64
C ASP A 211 19.24 -18.21 -16.09
N ALA A 212 19.45 -17.21 -15.22
CA ALA A 212 20.33 -16.08 -15.50
C ALA A 212 21.81 -16.48 -15.65
N PHE A 213 22.29 -17.38 -14.79
CA PHE A 213 23.66 -17.90 -14.87
C PHE A 213 23.89 -18.67 -16.16
N ALA A 214 23.00 -19.60 -16.51
CA ALA A 214 23.07 -20.38 -17.74
C ALA A 214 23.03 -19.48 -19.00
N ALA A 215 22.20 -18.43 -19.00
CA ALA A 215 22.14 -17.47 -20.09
C ALA A 215 23.47 -16.70 -20.27
N THR A 216 24.14 -16.37 -19.17
CA THR A 216 25.44 -15.67 -19.20
C THR A 216 26.55 -16.60 -19.70
N GLU A 217 26.59 -17.86 -19.25
CA GLU A 217 27.54 -18.85 -19.78
C GLU A 217 27.38 -19.06 -21.28
N ALA A 218 26.13 -19.16 -21.77
CA ALA A 218 25.86 -19.32 -23.20
C ALA A 218 26.30 -18.11 -24.06
N GLN A 219 26.40 -16.92 -23.47
CA GLN A 219 26.91 -15.72 -24.13
C GLN A 219 28.44 -15.67 -24.15
N LEU A 220 29.12 -16.25 -23.16
CA LEU A 220 30.59 -16.30 -23.09
C LEU A 220 31.21 -17.32 -24.06
N ILE A 221 30.42 -18.30 -24.52
CA ILE A 221 30.85 -19.34 -25.46
C ILE A 221 30.63 -18.93 -26.94
N ARG A 222 30.01 -17.78 -27.19
CA ARG A 222 29.82 -17.20 -28.54
C ARG A 222 30.86 -16.13 -28.84
#